data_AF-A0A1I4ACZ3-F1
#
_entry.id   AF-A0A1I4ACZ3-F1
#
_cell.length_a   1.000
_cell.length_b   1.000
_cell.length_c   1.000
_cell.angle_alpha   90.00
_cell.angle_beta   90.00
_cell.angle_gamma   90.00
#
_symmetry.space_group_name_H-M   'P 1'
#
loop_
_entity.id
_entity.type
_entity.pdbx_description
1 polymer ?
#
loop_
_entity_poly.entity_id
_entity_poly.type
_entity_poly.pdbx_seq_one_letter_code
_entity_poly.pdbx_strand_id
1 'polypeptide(L)'
;MKHLTKTALILTLTAGAALAKPPLREVKEIDDQIFWGVVAYEVSEQCPTIDARTLKAVSDLWSLGRKAQKMGYSRDEIKTYIRSDEEKARMRKRGEALLKSNGVSYDDPQSFCTFGTAEIERNSAIGVYLRAK
;
A
#
# COMPACT_ATOMS: atom_id res chain seq x y z
N MET A 1 53.25 51.26 -2.31
CA MET A 1 52.45 50.93 -1.11
C MET A 1 51.07 51.55 -1.24
N LYS A 2 50.04 50.73 -1.42
CA LYS A 2 48.63 50.94 -1.00
C LYS A 2 47.82 49.79 -1.60
N HIS A 3 47.66 48.73 -0.82
CA HIS A 3 46.78 47.62 -1.11
C HIS A 3 45.34 48.10 -0.94
N LEU A 4 44.53 48.06 -2.00
CA LEU A 4 43.07 48.11 -1.87
C LEU A 4 42.51 46.70 -1.95
N THR A 5 41.99 46.28 -0.80
CA THR A 5 41.46 44.98 -0.45
C THR A 5 40.21 44.65 -1.27
N LYS A 6 40.22 43.53 -1.99
CA LYS A 6 39.05 42.96 -2.66
C LYS A 6 38.27 42.14 -1.64
N THR A 7 37.06 42.54 -1.29
CA THR A 7 36.14 41.69 -0.50
C THR A 7 35.02 41.19 -1.41
N ALA A 8 35.23 40.04 -2.03
CA ALA A 8 34.20 39.30 -2.74
C ALA A 8 33.46 38.42 -1.72
N LEU A 9 32.23 38.78 -1.36
CA LEU A 9 31.36 37.97 -0.52
C LEU A 9 30.70 36.90 -1.41
N ILE A 10 31.30 35.71 -1.45
CA ILE A 10 30.71 34.54 -2.13
C ILE A 10 29.67 33.94 -1.19
N LEU A 11 28.40 34.27 -1.40
CA LEU A 11 27.27 33.57 -0.79
C LEU A 11 27.10 32.22 -1.51
N THR A 12 27.73 31.15 -1.00
CA THR A 12 27.44 29.80 -1.45
C THR A 12 26.05 29.40 -0.94
N LEU A 13 25.01 29.63 -1.75
CA LEU A 13 23.74 28.93 -1.58
C LEU A 13 23.97 27.45 -1.91
N THR A 14 24.22 26.62 -0.90
CA THR A 14 24.00 25.19 -1.03
C THR A 14 22.50 24.95 -1.06
N ALA A 15 21.91 25.05 -2.27
CA ALA A 15 20.58 24.51 -2.53
C ALA A 15 20.66 22.99 -2.33
N GLY A 16 20.38 22.53 -1.11
CA GLY A 16 20.17 21.12 -0.86
C GLY A 16 18.98 20.69 -1.71
N ALA A 17 19.22 19.88 -2.73
CA ALA A 17 18.14 19.23 -3.45
C ALA A 17 17.36 18.40 -2.42
N ALA A 18 16.16 18.85 -2.07
CA ALA A 18 15.23 18.01 -1.34
C ALA A 18 14.92 16.84 -2.26
N LEU A 19 15.52 15.68 -1.98
CA LEU A 19 15.17 14.45 -2.67
C LEU A 19 13.67 14.24 -2.44
N ALA A 20 12.89 14.33 -3.51
CA ALA A 20 11.47 14.07 -3.45
C ALA A 20 11.29 12.64 -2.92
N LYS A 21 10.51 12.50 -1.86
CA LYS A 21 10.13 11.18 -1.35
C LYS A 21 9.45 10.42 -2.50
N PRO A 22 9.73 9.12 -2.68
CA PRO A 22 9.01 8.34 -3.68
C PRO A 22 7.50 8.39 -3.40
N PRO A 23 6.62 8.31 -4.40
CA PRO A 23 5.19 8.21 -4.14
C PRO A 23 4.89 6.93 -3.33
N LEU A 24 3.86 6.95 -2.48
CA LEU A 24 3.56 5.82 -1.57
C LEU A 24 3.33 4.48 -2.30
N ARG A 25 2.88 4.51 -3.56
CA ARG A 25 2.76 3.34 -4.45
C ARG A 25 4.09 2.64 -4.76
N GLU A 26 5.21 3.35 -4.66
CA GLU A 26 6.56 2.81 -4.89
C GLU A 26 7.19 2.26 -3.60
N VAL A 27 6.61 2.59 -2.43
CA VAL A 27 7.05 2.05 -1.14
C VAL A 27 6.40 0.68 -0.94
N LYS A 28 7.02 -0.37 -1.50
CA LYS A 28 6.48 -1.75 -1.52
C LYS A 28 6.01 -2.24 -0.15
N GLU A 29 6.76 -1.93 0.92
CA GLU A 29 6.41 -2.34 2.28
C GLU A 29 5.10 -1.73 2.81
N ILE A 30 4.59 -0.67 2.17
CA ILE A 30 3.29 -0.07 2.44
C ILE A 30 2.28 -0.52 1.37
N ASP A 31 2.64 -0.37 0.08
CA ASP A 31 1.74 -0.68 -1.04
C ASP A 31 1.28 -2.14 -1.03
N ASP A 32 2.23 -3.08 -0.86
CA ASP A 32 1.92 -4.51 -0.91
C ASP A 32 1.06 -4.91 0.29
N GLN A 33 1.29 -4.36 1.47
CA GLN A 33 0.50 -4.71 2.66
C GLN A 33 -0.94 -4.19 2.58
N ILE A 34 -1.15 -2.99 2.03
CA ILE A 34 -2.49 -2.49 1.70
C ILE A 34 -3.15 -3.43 0.68
N PHE A 35 -2.40 -3.80 -0.37
CA PHE A 35 -2.90 -4.67 -1.43
C PHE A 35 -3.39 -6.02 -0.91
N TRP A 36 -2.65 -6.68 -0.02
CA TRP A 36 -3.07 -7.97 0.54
C TRP A 36 -4.37 -7.89 1.34
N GLY A 37 -4.54 -6.82 2.12
CA GLY A 37 -5.78 -6.57 2.85
C GLY A 37 -6.97 -6.33 1.92
N VAL A 38 -6.76 -5.60 0.81
CA VAL A 38 -7.81 -5.34 -0.20
C VAL A 38 -8.21 -6.62 -0.92
N VAL A 39 -7.26 -7.48 -1.32
CA VAL A 39 -7.58 -8.77 -1.95
C VAL A 39 -8.34 -9.67 -0.99
N ALA A 40 -7.90 -9.73 0.28
CA ALA A 40 -8.61 -10.51 1.30
C ALA A 40 -10.06 -10.00 1.51
N TYR A 41 -10.25 -8.68 1.52
CA TYR A 41 -11.58 -8.10 1.61
C TYR A 41 -12.47 -8.53 0.43
N GLU A 42 -11.97 -8.41 -0.80
CA GLU A 42 -12.70 -8.87 -2.00
C GLU A 42 -13.07 -10.36 -1.91
N VAL A 43 -12.14 -11.22 -1.50
CA VAL A 43 -12.42 -12.65 -1.30
C VAL A 43 -13.54 -12.88 -0.29
N SER A 44 -13.58 -12.12 0.81
CA SER A 44 -14.64 -12.25 1.81
C SER A 44 -16.00 -11.73 1.33
N GLU A 45 -16.02 -10.78 0.38
CA GLU A 45 -17.27 -10.29 -0.22
C GLU A 45 -17.86 -11.32 -1.21
N GLN A 46 -17.01 -12.04 -1.94
CA GLN A 46 -17.45 -13.03 -2.92
C GLN A 46 -17.68 -14.43 -2.32
N CYS A 47 -17.02 -14.78 -1.22
CA CYS A 47 -17.12 -16.10 -0.61
C CYS A 47 -18.05 -16.14 0.63
N PRO A 48 -19.18 -16.87 0.60
CA PRO A 48 -20.13 -16.90 1.71
C PRO A 48 -19.63 -17.65 2.95
N THR A 49 -18.54 -18.41 2.89
CA THR A 49 -18.00 -19.21 4.01
C THR A 49 -16.72 -18.64 4.62
N ILE A 50 -16.22 -17.50 4.13
CA ILE A 50 -15.00 -16.85 4.62
C ILE A 50 -15.31 -15.43 5.09
N ASP A 51 -14.73 -15.04 6.22
CA ASP A 51 -14.78 -13.70 6.77
C ASP A 51 -13.43 -12.97 6.62
N ALA A 52 -13.47 -11.67 6.40
CA ALA A 52 -12.30 -10.81 6.61
C ALA A 52 -12.05 -10.57 8.11
N ARG A 53 -10.78 -10.59 8.51
CA ARG A 53 -10.30 -10.15 9.82
C ARG A 53 -10.19 -8.62 9.85
N THR A 54 -11.32 -7.93 9.78
CA THR A 54 -11.41 -6.46 9.68
C THR A 54 -10.65 -5.74 10.78
N LEU A 55 -10.73 -6.21 12.03
CA LEU A 55 -9.97 -5.64 13.16
C LEU A 55 -8.46 -5.70 12.94
N LYS A 56 -7.95 -6.79 12.37
CA LYS A 56 -6.53 -6.91 12.01
C LYS A 56 -6.17 -5.98 10.87
N ALA A 57 -6.98 -5.94 9.81
CA ALA A 57 -6.74 -5.05 8.66
C ALA A 57 -6.69 -3.57 9.09
N VAL A 58 -7.62 -3.15 9.96
CA VAL A 58 -7.64 -1.79 10.53
C VAL A 58 -6.39 -1.53 11.37
N SER A 59 -6.02 -2.44 12.28
CA SER A 59 -4.81 -2.33 13.11
C SER A 59 -3.54 -2.18 12.26
N ASP A 60 -3.42 -2.99 11.21
CA ASP A 60 -2.29 -2.95 10.28
C ASP A 60 -2.27 -1.63 9.51
N LEU A 61 -3.42 -1.13 9.04
CA LEU A 61 -3.51 0.18 8.36
C LEU A 61 -3.06 1.34 9.26
N TRP A 62 -3.41 1.33 10.55
CA TRP A 62 -2.89 2.30 11.51
C TRP A 62 -1.36 2.20 11.66
N SER A 63 -0.82 0.98 11.68
CA SER A 63 0.62 0.74 11.74
C SER A 63 1.34 1.26 10.48
N LEU A 64 0.77 1.01 9.31
CA LEU A 64 1.28 1.50 8.03
C LEU A 64 1.26 3.02 7.94
N GLY A 65 0.19 3.67 8.42
CA GLY A 65 0.13 5.13 8.51
C GLY A 65 1.26 5.69 9.38
N ARG A 66 1.50 5.11 10.56
CA ARG A 66 2.64 5.51 11.42
C ARG A 66 3.99 5.27 10.75
N LYS A 67 4.13 4.16 10.01
CA LYS A 67 5.36 3.83 9.27
C LYS A 67 5.63 4.86 8.16
N ALA A 68 4.61 5.22 7.38
CA ALA A 68 4.69 6.30 6.40
C ALA A 68 5.09 7.64 7.06
N GLN A 69 4.50 7.97 8.21
CA GLN A 69 4.89 9.19 8.93
C GLN A 69 6.36 9.18 9.36
N LYS A 70 6.88 8.04 9.83
CA LYS A 70 8.32 7.88 10.14
C LYS A 70 9.22 8.02 8.93
N MET A 71 8.71 7.73 7.73
CA MET A 71 9.40 7.93 6.45
C MET A 71 9.28 9.38 5.92
N GLY A 72 8.64 10.29 6.67
CA GLY A 72 8.52 11.70 6.32
C GLY A 72 7.28 12.07 5.51
N TYR A 73 6.32 11.15 5.34
CA TYR A 73 5.02 11.48 4.73
C TYR A 73 4.09 12.16 5.74
N SER A 74 3.48 13.27 5.33
CA SER A 74 2.44 13.95 6.07
C SER A 74 1.15 13.13 6.08
N ARG A 75 0.27 13.42 7.04
CA ARG A 75 -1.06 12.80 7.11
C ARG A 75 -1.89 13.09 5.86
N ASP A 76 -1.73 14.27 5.28
CA ASP A 76 -2.46 14.67 4.08
C ASP A 76 -1.95 13.95 2.82
N GLU A 77 -0.64 13.74 2.68
CA GLU A 77 -0.09 12.88 1.61
C GLU A 77 -0.65 11.45 1.71
N ILE A 78 -0.66 10.87 2.91
CA ILE A 78 -1.21 9.51 3.15
C ILE A 78 -2.71 9.46 2.83
N LYS A 79 -3.46 10.46 3.29
CA LYS A 79 -4.91 10.56 3.04
C LYS A 79 -5.22 10.75 1.55
N THR A 80 -4.43 11.56 0.86
CA THR A 80 -4.54 11.79 -0.59
C THR A 80 -4.30 10.48 -1.33
N TYR A 81 -3.26 9.75 -0.96
CA TYR A 81 -2.96 8.44 -1.53
C TYR A 81 -4.11 7.43 -1.35
N ILE A 82 -4.60 7.22 -0.13
CA ILE A 82 -5.67 6.25 0.15
C ILE A 82 -7.00 6.64 -0.51
N ARG A 83 -7.28 7.94 -0.67
CA ARG A 83 -8.54 8.43 -1.24
C ARG A 83 -8.51 8.55 -2.77
N SER A 84 -7.34 8.51 -3.39
CA SER A 84 -7.16 8.65 -4.83
C SER A 84 -7.93 7.57 -5.59
N ASP A 85 -8.80 7.98 -6.50
CA ASP A 85 -9.53 7.05 -7.35
C ASP A 85 -8.61 6.36 -8.37
N GLU A 86 -7.53 7.02 -8.79
CA GLU A 86 -6.47 6.42 -9.61
C GLU A 86 -5.81 5.26 -8.86
N GLU A 87 -5.45 5.46 -7.60
CA GLU A 87 -4.78 4.43 -6.79
C GLU A 87 -5.72 3.26 -6.48
N LYS A 88 -7.01 3.53 -6.23
CA LYS A 88 -8.04 2.48 -6.10
C LYS A 88 -8.21 1.70 -7.40
N ALA A 89 -8.26 2.37 -8.55
CA ALA A 89 -8.38 1.72 -9.86
C ALA A 89 -7.16 0.85 -10.16
N ARG A 90 -5.94 1.33 -9.84
CA ARG A 90 -4.70 0.55 -9.93
C ARG A 90 -4.75 -0.69 -9.03
N MET A 91 -5.14 -0.52 -7.77
CA MET A 91 -5.27 -1.62 -6.80
C MET A 91 -6.28 -2.68 -7.28
N ARG A 92 -7.43 -2.25 -7.81
CA ARG A 92 -8.43 -3.15 -8.40
C ARG A 92 -7.86 -3.93 -9.59
N LYS A 93 -7.25 -3.25 -10.56
CA LYS A 93 -6.62 -3.90 -11.72
C LYS A 93 -5.53 -4.89 -11.31
N ARG A 94 -4.71 -4.54 -10.31
CA ARG A 94 -3.69 -5.42 -9.73
C ARG A 94 -4.32 -6.65 -9.09
N GLY A 95 -5.43 -6.48 -8.37
CA GLY A 95 -6.19 -7.56 -7.72
C GLY A 95 -6.82 -8.50 -8.73
N GLU A 96 -7.52 -7.96 -9.74
CA GLU A 96 -8.11 -8.74 -10.83
C GLU A 96 -7.07 -9.57 -11.58
N ALA A 97 -5.90 -8.99 -11.86
CA ALA A 97 -4.80 -9.72 -12.51
C ALA A 97 -4.28 -10.86 -11.63
N LEU A 98 -4.11 -10.62 -10.32
CA LEU A 98 -3.69 -11.65 -9.36
C LEU A 98 -4.74 -12.78 -9.31
N LEU A 99 -6.01 -12.45 -9.08
CA LEU A 99 -7.11 -13.40 -8.99
C LEU A 99 -7.20 -14.27 -10.24
N LYS A 100 -7.21 -13.63 -11.43
CA LYS A 100 -7.23 -14.33 -12.72
C LYS A 100 -6.04 -15.26 -12.88
N SER A 101 -4.83 -14.84 -12.49
CA SER A 101 -3.63 -15.69 -12.57
C SER A 101 -3.67 -16.90 -11.63
N ASN A 102 -4.53 -16.86 -10.61
CA ASN A 102 -4.78 -17.97 -9.67
C ASN A 102 -6.05 -18.76 -10.02
N GLY A 103 -6.62 -18.57 -11.22
CA GLY A 103 -7.81 -19.29 -11.67
C GLY A 103 -9.12 -18.83 -11.02
N VAL A 104 -9.12 -17.67 -10.35
CA VAL A 104 -10.33 -17.09 -9.75
C VAL A 104 -11.11 -16.32 -10.80
N SER A 105 -12.43 -16.52 -10.85
CA SER A 105 -13.34 -15.89 -11.78
C SER A 105 -14.57 -15.34 -11.07
N TYR A 106 -15.00 -14.13 -11.43
CA TYR A 106 -16.25 -13.54 -10.96
C TYR A 106 -17.49 -14.27 -11.48
N ASP A 107 -17.37 -15.02 -12.58
CA ASP A 107 -18.45 -15.86 -13.11
C ASP A 107 -18.58 -17.19 -12.34
N ASP A 108 -17.60 -17.51 -11.48
CA ASP A 108 -17.60 -18.67 -10.59
C ASP A 108 -17.25 -18.24 -9.14
N PRO A 109 -18.23 -17.75 -8.37
CA PRO A 109 -17.99 -17.32 -6.99
C PRO A 109 -17.34 -18.38 -6.09
N GLN A 110 -17.50 -19.67 -6.41
CA GLN A 110 -16.87 -20.74 -5.64
C GLN A 110 -15.34 -20.74 -5.79
N SER A 111 -14.82 -20.27 -6.92
CA SER A 111 -13.39 -20.09 -7.14
C SER A 111 -12.74 -19.15 -6.12
N PHE A 112 -13.47 -18.14 -5.62
CA PHE A 112 -13.01 -17.26 -4.54
C PHE A 112 -12.88 -18.01 -3.21
N CYS A 113 -13.82 -18.92 -2.90
CA CYS A 113 -13.75 -19.73 -1.69
C CYS A 113 -12.59 -20.73 -1.71
N THR A 114 -12.35 -21.36 -2.86
CA THR A 114 -11.19 -22.25 -3.04
C THR A 114 -9.88 -21.50 -2.87
N PHE A 115 -9.75 -20.33 -3.51
CA PHE A 115 -8.59 -19.46 -3.36
C PHE A 115 -8.41 -19.01 -1.91
N GLY A 116 -9.46 -18.47 -1.28
CA GLY A 116 -9.42 -17.97 0.09
C GLY A 116 -9.03 -19.05 1.11
N THR A 117 -9.58 -20.26 0.97
CA THR A 117 -9.20 -21.40 1.82
C THR A 117 -7.72 -21.73 1.67
N ALA A 118 -7.22 -21.81 0.43
CA ALA A 118 -5.81 -22.05 0.17
C ALA A 118 -4.90 -20.91 0.68
N GLU A 119 -5.36 -19.65 0.67
CA GLU A 119 -4.63 -18.52 1.28
C GLU A 119 -4.50 -18.69 2.80
N ILE A 120 -5.60 -19.07 3.47
CA ILE A 120 -5.68 -19.31 4.92
C ILE A 120 -4.75 -20.45 5.32
N GLU A 121 -4.86 -21.61 4.67
CA GLU A 121 -4.13 -22.83 5.03
C GLU A 121 -2.61 -22.62 5.02
N ARG A 122 -2.10 -21.87 4.04
CA ARG A 122 -0.66 -21.58 3.93
C ARG A 122 -0.21 -20.35 4.71
N ASN A 123 -1.10 -19.72 5.48
CA ASN A 123 -0.84 -18.50 6.25
C ASN A 123 -0.15 -17.40 5.42
N SER A 124 -0.62 -17.22 4.19
CA SER A 124 -0.09 -16.26 3.22
C SER A 124 -0.33 -14.81 3.65
N ALA A 125 0.29 -13.86 2.95
CA ALA A 125 0.07 -12.44 3.18
C ALA A 125 -1.40 -12.00 2.99
N ILE A 126 -2.19 -12.71 2.17
CA ILE A 126 -3.64 -12.49 2.04
C ILE A 126 -4.38 -13.27 3.13
N GLY A 127 -4.01 -14.53 3.34
CA GLY A 127 -4.63 -15.45 4.30
C GLY A 127 -4.58 -14.99 5.75
N VAL A 128 -3.55 -14.23 6.15
CA VAL A 128 -3.51 -13.63 7.50
C VAL A 128 -4.68 -12.68 7.77
N TYR A 129 -5.34 -12.17 6.73
CA TYR A 129 -6.53 -11.32 6.79
C TYR A 129 -7.85 -12.09 6.61
N LEU A 130 -7.81 -13.40 6.42
CA LEU A 130 -8.99 -14.25 6.22
C LEU A 130 -9.20 -15.21 7.40
N ARG A 131 -10.44 -15.66 7.59
CA ARG A 131 -10.80 -16.78 8.47
C ARG A 131 -12.01 -17.53 7.92
N ALA A 132 -12.08 -18.84 8.17
CA ALA A 132 -13.33 -19.57 7.97
C ALA A 132 -14.40 -19.04 8.95
N LYS A 133 -15.66 -19.07 8.51
CA LYS A 133 -16.83 -18.79 9.35
C LYS A 133 -17.12 -19.92 10.32
#